data_AF-A0A6L7MKR0-F1
#
_entry.id   AF-A0A6L7MKR0-F1
#
_cell.length_a   1.000
_cell.length_b   1.000
_cell.length_c   1.000
_cell.angle_alpha   90.00
_cell.angle_beta   90.00
_cell.angle_gamma   90.00
#
_symmetry.space_group_name_H-M   'P 1'
#
loop_
_entity.id
_entity.type
_entity.pdbx_description
1 polymer ?
#
loop_
_entity_poly.entity_id
_entity_poly.type
_entity_poly.pdbx_seq_one_letter_code
_entity_poly.pdbx_strand_id
1 'polypeptide(L)'
;MRSLIDVWPEFAEGVDFYAVNIDPSDSFDKLEDFKLDQGYPWPLTHSDRDTLLRLNVIRQSTKIAFDSDGVIVYRERMGGGDTETWRDLFRELSEEG
;
A
#
# COMPACT_ATOMS: atom_id res chain seq x y z
N MET A 1 -2.47 -6.14 -7.88
CA MET A 1 -1.13 -5.73 -7.42
C MET A 1 -0.19 -5.43 -8.59
N ARG A 2 -0.27 -6.15 -9.72
CA ARG A 2 0.59 -5.87 -10.87
C ARG A 2 0.54 -4.42 -11.38
N SER A 3 -0.66 -3.86 -11.56
CA SER A 3 -0.83 -2.45 -11.96
C SER A 3 -0.18 -1.44 -11.00
N LEU A 4 -0.11 -1.73 -9.70
CA LEU A 4 0.60 -0.86 -8.75
C LEU A 4 2.11 -0.90 -8.95
N ILE A 5 2.68 -2.08 -9.25
CA ILE A 5 4.12 -2.23 -9.53
C ILE A 5 4.47 -1.43 -10.79
N ASP A 6 3.59 -1.42 -11.78
CA ASP A 6 3.83 -0.75 -13.05
C ASP A 6 3.70 0.79 -12.92
N VAL A 7 2.84 1.30 -12.04
CA VAL A 7 2.54 2.75 -11.92
C VAL A 7 3.36 3.44 -10.82
N TRP A 8 3.49 2.84 -9.64
CA TRP A 8 4.12 3.49 -8.48
C TRP A 8 5.53 4.05 -8.74
N PRO A 9 6.41 3.39 -9.53
CA PRO A 9 7.74 3.94 -9.83
C PRO A 9 7.72 5.34 -10.46
N GLU A 10 6.64 5.72 -11.17
CA GLU A 10 6.47 7.07 -11.72
C GLU A 10 6.32 8.15 -10.63
N PHE A 11 5.89 7.75 -9.42
CA PHE A 11 5.55 8.63 -8.29
C PHE A 11 6.39 8.38 -7.04
N ALA A 12 7.41 7.51 -7.11
CA ALA A 12 8.17 7.05 -5.96
C ALA A 12 8.92 8.17 -5.20
N GLU A 13 9.15 9.32 -5.83
CA GLU A 13 9.75 10.50 -5.17
C GLU A 13 8.73 11.35 -4.39
N GLY A 14 7.44 11.25 -4.70
CA GLY A 14 6.37 12.07 -4.12
C GLY A 14 5.31 11.31 -3.33
N VAL A 15 5.25 9.98 -3.47
CA VAL A 15 4.26 9.14 -2.79
C VAL A 15 4.92 7.93 -2.16
N ASP A 16 4.97 7.93 -0.83
CA ASP A 16 5.39 6.77 -0.05
C ASP A 16 4.35 5.65 -0.14
N PHE A 17 4.82 4.44 -0.46
CA PHE A 17 3.98 3.25 -0.49
C PHE A 17 4.57 2.16 0.39
N TYR A 18 3.73 1.56 1.25
CA TYR A 18 4.12 0.48 2.14
C TYR A 18 3.18 -0.71 1.97
N ALA A 19 3.74 -1.89 1.71
CA ALA A 19 2.99 -3.13 1.84
C ALA A 19 3.04 -3.58 3.30
N VAL A 20 1.86 -3.80 3.89
CA VAL A 20 1.73 -4.14 5.30
C VAL A 20 1.22 -5.56 5.44
N ASN A 21 2.01 -6.43 6.05
CA ASN A 21 1.59 -7.75 6.46
C ASN A 21 0.70 -7.67 7.71
N ILE A 22 -0.42 -8.39 7.66
CA ILE A 22 -1.41 -8.46 8.74
C ILE A 22 -1.34 -9.76 9.54
N ASP A 23 -0.58 -10.75 9.07
CA ASP A 23 -0.38 -12.01 9.77
C ASP A 23 0.80 -11.88 10.76
N PRO A 24 0.55 -11.91 12.07
CA PRO A 24 1.61 -11.79 13.07
C PRO A 24 2.48 -13.05 13.20
N SER A 25 2.15 -14.15 12.53
CA SER A 25 2.90 -15.41 12.60
C SER A 25 4.02 -15.51 11.56
N ASP A 26 4.03 -14.62 10.56
CA ASP A 26 5.10 -14.55 9.58
C ASP A 26 6.33 -13.87 10.16
N SER A 27 7.51 -14.36 9.76
CA SER A 27 8.79 -13.74 10.09
C SER A 27 9.16 -12.68 9.07
N PHE A 28 10.00 -11.72 9.46
CA PHE A 28 10.56 -10.74 8.54
C PHE A 28 11.31 -11.38 7.36
N ASP A 29 12.08 -12.45 7.60
CA ASP A 29 12.80 -13.17 6.52
C ASP A 29 11.84 -13.67 5.43
N LYS A 30 10.69 -14.24 5.83
CA LYS A 30 9.67 -14.70 4.87
C LYS A 30 9.06 -13.55 4.07
N LEU A 31 8.88 -12.39 4.70
CA LEU A 31 8.38 -11.20 4.01
C LEU A 31 9.39 -10.65 3.02
N GLU A 32 10.67 -10.68 3.36
CA GLU A 32 11.75 -10.26 2.46
C GLU A 32 11.85 -11.20 1.25
N ASP A 33 11.86 -12.52 1.48
CA ASP A 33 11.82 -13.52 0.41
C ASP A 33 10.59 -13.31 -0.49
N PHE A 34 9.41 -13.11 0.12
CA PHE A 34 8.18 -12.84 -0.63
C PHE A 34 8.25 -11.53 -1.44
N LYS A 35 8.83 -10.46 -0.89
CA LYS A 35 9.05 -9.20 -1.60
C LYS A 35 9.90 -9.43 -2.85
N LEU A 36 11.00 -10.17 -2.70
CA LEU A 36 11.94 -10.49 -3.78
C LEU A 36 11.27 -11.34 -4.87
N ASP A 37 10.58 -12.41 -4.47
CA ASP A 37 9.86 -13.31 -5.38
C ASP A 37 8.78 -12.59 -6.19
N GLN A 38 8.10 -11.62 -5.58
CA GLN A 38 7.07 -10.84 -6.26
C GLN A 38 7.61 -9.63 -7.03
N GLY A 39 8.88 -9.26 -6.83
CA GLY A 39 9.50 -8.08 -7.43
C GLY A 39 8.87 -6.76 -6.96
N TYR A 40 8.45 -6.67 -5.69
CA TYR A 40 7.83 -5.47 -5.16
C TYR A 40 8.87 -4.38 -4.89
N PRO A 41 8.70 -3.16 -5.45
CA PRO A 41 9.70 -2.11 -5.32
C PRO A 41 9.63 -1.38 -3.96
N TRP A 42 8.48 -1.42 -3.29
CA TRP A 42 8.24 -0.79 -2.00
C TRP A 42 8.68 -1.64 -0.80
N PRO A 43 8.88 -1.05 0.39
CA PRO A 43 9.12 -1.79 1.62
C PRO A 43 7.92 -2.66 2.04
N LEU A 44 8.22 -3.78 2.71
CA LEU A 44 7.23 -4.59 3.44
C LEU A 44 7.46 -4.42 4.94
N THR A 45 6.38 -4.28 5.69
CA THR A 45 6.41 -4.15 7.15
C THR A 45 5.24 -4.90 7.81
N HIS A 46 5.25 -5.02 9.13
CA HIS A 46 4.13 -5.59 9.89
C HIS A 46 3.23 -4.49 10.46
N SER A 47 1.95 -4.81 10.60
CA SER A 47 1.03 -4.04 11.45
C SER A 47 0.82 -4.73 12.80
N ASP A 48 0.56 -3.94 13.83
CA ASP A 48 -0.06 -4.42 15.05
C ASP A 48 -1.59 -4.47 14.92
N ARG A 49 -2.24 -5.27 15.77
CA ARG A 49 -3.70 -5.45 15.77
C ARG A 49 -4.46 -4.15 16.00
N ASP A 50 -3.95 -3.26 16.85
CA ASP A 50 -4.65 -2.02 17.19
C ASP A 50 -4.66 -1.06 16.00
N THR A 51 -3.57 -1.00 15.23
CA THR A 51 -3.49 -0.25 13.98
C THR A 51 -4.50 -0.75 12.97
N LEU A 52 -4.62 -2.07 12.78
CA LEU A 52 -5.62 -2.65 11.88
C LEU A 52 -7.05 -2.31 12.31
N LEU A 53 -7.34 -2.34 13.62
CA LEU A 53 -8.65 -1.97 14.16
C LEU A 53 -8.96 -0.48 13.98
N ARG A 54 -8.01 0.41 14.29
CA ARG A 54 -8.13 1.86 14.08
C ARG A 54 -8.40 2.21 12.62
N LEU A 55 -7.70 1.51 11.72
CA LEU A 55 -7.86 1.68 10.28
C LEU A 55 -9.02 0.87 9.70
N ASN A 56 -9.81 0.16 10.51
CA ASN A 56 -10.92 -0.69 10.08
C ASN A 56 -10.53 -1.66 8.93
N VAL A 57 -9.34 -2.25 9.04
CA VAL A 57 -8.82 -3.27 8.12
C VAL A 57 -9.28 -4.64 8.61
N ILE A 58 -10.37 -5.12 8.03
CA ILE A 58 -11.00 -6.41 8.41
C ILE A 58 -10.65 -7.55 7.46
N ARG A 59 -10.04 -7.27 6.30
CA ARG A 59 -9.65 -8.26 5.30
C ARG A 59 -8.48 -7.80 4.45
N GLN A 60 -7.69 -8.76 3.98
CA GLN A 60 -6.77 -8.58 2.87
C GLN A 60 -7.52 -8.66 1.52
N SER A 61 -7.07 -8.02 0.44
CA SER A 61 -6.08 -6.93 0.37
C SER A 61 -6.81 -5.58 0.43
N THR A 62 -6.65 -4.83 1.53
CA THR A 62 -7.18 -3.47 1.67
C THR A 62 -6.08 -2.46 1.33
N LYS A 63 -6.40 -1.44 0.54
CA LYS A 63 -5.52 -0.31 0.23
C LYS A 63 -6.11 0.94 0.84
N ILE A 64 -5.26 1.74 1.46
CA ILE A 64 -5.64 2.99 2.12
C ILE A 64 -4.62 4.02 1.66
N ALA A 65 -5.09 5.18 1.22
CA ALA A 65 -4.23 6.31 0.93
C ALA A 65 -4.54 7.45 1.90
N PHE A 66 -3.48 8.16 2.28
CA PHE A 66 -3.51 9.28 3.20
C PHE A 66 -2.94 10.50 2.48
N ASP A 67 -3.55 11.67 2.68
CA ASP A 67 -2.98 12.95 2.24
C ASP A 67 -1.83 13.40 3.17
N SER A 68 -1.26 14.57 2.88
CA SER A 68 -0.16 15.16 3.64
C SER A 68 -0.53 15.55 5.09
N ASP A 69 -1.83 15.72 5.38
CA ASP A 69 -2.37 15.95 6.73
C ASP A 69 -2.66 14.63 7.48
N GLY A 70 -2.46 13.48 6.84
CA GLY A 70 -2.70 12.15 7.41
C GLY A 70 -4.18 11.75 7.41
N VAL A 71 -5.02 12.40 6.60
CA VAL A 71 -6.43 12.07 6.43
C VAL A 71 -6.59 11.00 5.37
N ILE A 72 -7.46 10.02 5.63
CA ILE A 72 -7.76 8.95 4.66
C ILE A 72 -8.59 9.53 3.51
N VAL A 73 -7.97 9.71 2.36
CA VAL A 73 -8.63 10.21 1.13
C VAL A 73 -9.11 9.09 0.21
N TYR A 74 -8.53 7.90 0.32
CA TYR A 74 -8.90 6.76 -0.49
C TYR A 74 -8.90 5.44 0.30
N ARG A 75 -9.87 4.57 0.00
CA ARG A 75 -9.94 3.21 0.53
C ARG A 75 -10.57 2.25 -0.46
N GLU A 76 -9.86 1.17 -0.73
CA GLU A 76 -10.34 0.09 -1.61
C GLU A 76 -10.14 -1.28 -0.97
N ARG A 77 -11.12 -2.18 -1.12
CA ARG A 77 -11.12 -3.50 -0.49
C ARG A 77 -11.24 -4.60 -1.53
N MET A 78 -10.10 -5.19 -1.92
CA MET A 78 -9.95 -6.35 -2.84
C MET A 78 -10.65 -6.19 -4.21
N GLY A 79 -9.87 -6.23 -5.29
CA GLY A 79 -10.40 -6.23 -6.67
C GLY A 79 -10.55 -4.86 -7.33
N GLY A 80 -10.42 -3.76 -6.59
CA GLY A 80 -10.42 -2.41 -7.18
C GLY A 80 -9.05 -1.90 -7.60
N GLY A 81 -9.10 -0.96 -8.55
CA GLY A 81 -8.02 -0.13 -9.10
C GLY A 81 -7.33 -0.74 -10.33
N ASP A 82 -7.69 -0.21 -11.49
CA ASP A 82 -6.92 -0.35 -12.72
C ASP A 82 -5.74 0.66 -12.74
N THR A 83 -4.92 0.57 -13.79
CA THR A 83 -3.75 1.43 -13.97
C THR A 83 -4.09 2.92 -13.95
N GLU A 84 -5.22 3.33 -14.54
CA GLU A 84 -5.65 4.74 -14.57
C GLU A 84 -6.04 5.22 -13.17
N THR A 85 -6.84 4.42 -12.44
CA THR A 85 -7.23 4.72 -11.06
C THR A 85 -6.00 4.93 -10.17
N TRP A 86 -4.97 4.09 -10.30
CA TRP A 86 -3.74 4.25 -9.51
C TRP A 86 -2.95 5.48 -9.91
N ARG A 87 -2.86 5.76 -11.21
CA ARG A 87 -2.09 6.91 -11.71
C ARG A 87 -2.74 8.23 -11.28
N ASP A 88 -4.07 8.30 -11.32
CA ASP A 88 -4.79 9.50 -10.90
C ASP A 88 -4.71 9.70 -9.38
N LEU A 89 -4.90 8.64 -8.59
CA LEU A 89 -4.72 8.72 -7.14
C LEU A 89 -3.30 9.15 -6.74
N PHE A 90 -2.27 8.58 -7.36
CA PHE A 90 -0.89 8.97 -7.04
C PHE A 90 -0.54 10.37 -7.52
N ARG A 91 -1.14 10.83 -8.63
CA ARG A 91 -0.98 12.23 -9.07
C ARG A 91 -1.55 13.19 -8.03
N GLU A 92 -2.79 12.97 -7.59
CA GLU A 92 -3.45 13.78 -6.56
C GLU A 92 -2.59 13.84 -5.29
N LEU A 93 -2.15 12.68 -4.78
CA LEU A 93 -1.31 12.59 -3.58
C LEU A 93 0.06 13.29 -3.75
N SER A 94 0.66 13.23 -4.95
CA SER A 94 1.95 13.86 -5.21
C SER A 94 1.87 15.39 -5.35
N GLU A 95 0.69 15.92 -5.69
CA GLU A 95 0.45 17.36 -5.89
C GLU A 95 0.01 18.07 -4.60
N GLU A 96 -0.45 17.31 -3.60
CA GLU A 96 -0.86 17.79 -2.27
C GLU A 96 0.30 17.90 -1.25
N GLY A 97 1.55 17.68 -1.70
CA GLY A 97 2.79 17.74 -0.91
C GLY A 97 3.44 19.11 -0.80
#